data_AF-A0A6A6WTG3-F1
#
_entry.id   AF-A0A6A6WTG3-F1
#
_cell.length_a   1.000
_cell.length_b   1.000
_cell.length_c   1.000
_cell.angle_alpha   90.00
_cell.angle_beta   90.00
_cell.angle_gamma   90.00
#
_symmetry.space_group_name_H-M   'P 1'
#
loop_
_entity.id
_entity.type
_entity.pdbx_description
1 polymer ?
#
loop_
_entity_poly.entity_id
_entity_poly.type
_entity_poly.pdbx_seq_one_letter_code
_entity_poly.pdbx_strand_id
1 'polypeptide(L)'
;MAVSSGALHMTCNTSSKFINAEKVELDGRRIHNLSFPRGCGVNEFIDNSFGALTYVTLTEVYVAVVRAGRGCILIKRDLADAFRMVPVALAHRWLLGFISDRACYTERCLPFGLCIAPFLFNLFAEGLQWILESALPPTDEWELLHYLDDFITLCTGRTLLEALPVFDERYRAITAALSVPPNNDKDEHGTCTTVLGIEIDSLAMTARLPADKLARAQRDVDTALSRKSISLKEAQILAGFLNFCARVVTLGSARLSSLFRFMREHYSPRDALATRSRLTTELRQDLS
;
A
#
# COMPACT_ATOMS: atom_id res chain seq x y z
N MET A 1 56.93 5.34 -27.03
CA MET A 1 56.92 4.20 -26.08
C MET A 1 57.05 4.78 -24.68
N ALA A 2 55.94 4.94 -23.96
CA ALA A 2 55.93 5.13 -22.51
C ALA A 2 54.47 5.04 -22.03
N VAL A 3 54.25 4.12 -21.10
CA VAL A 3 53.03 3.80 -20.40
C VAL A 3 52.68 4.96 -19.45
N SER A 4 51.41 5.38 -19.41
CA SER A 4 50.88 6.22 -18.34
C SER A 4 49.61 5.54 -17.80
N SER A 5 49.81 4.87 -16.66
CA SER A 5 48.78 4.34 -15.78
C SER A 5 48.02 5.51 -15.15
N GLY A 6 46.85 5.83 -15.70
CA GLY A 6 45.90 6.76 -15.08
C GLY A 6 45.10 6.03 -14.00
N ALA A 7 45.59 6.07 -12.76
CA ALA A 7 44.86 5.60 -11.60
C ALA A 7 43.53 6.37 -11.46
N LEU A 8 42.41 5.64 -11.54
CA LEU A 8 41.11 6.13 -11.08
C LEU A 8 41.20 6.34 -9.57
N HIS A 9 41.25 7.60 -9.16
CA HIS A 9 41.20 7.99 -7.76
C HIS A 9 39.85 7.57 -7.17
N MET A 10 39.86 6.50 -6.37
CA MET A 10 38.82 6.25 -5.38
C MET A 10 38.92 7.32 -4.29
N THR A 11 37.88 8.12 -4.14
CA THR A 11 37.57 8.78 -2.85
C THR A 11 36.25 8.22 -2.34
N CYS A 12 36.25 6.93 -2.03
CA CYS A 12 35.32 6.40 -1.03
C CYS A 12 35.77 7.01 0.30
N ASN A 13 34.95 7.91 0.87
CA ASN A 13 35.24 8.49 2.18
C ASN A 13 35.04 7.38 3.23
N THR A 14 36.09 6.60 3.49
CA THR A 14 36.13 5.46 4.43
C THR A 14 36.00 5.86 5.91
N SER A 15 35.61 7.10 6.20
CA SER A 15 35.45 7.62 7.57
C SER A 15 34.00 7.88 7.98
N SER A 16 33.01 7.74 7.08
CA SER A 16 31.60 7.74 7.46
C SER A 16 30.93 6.43 7.04
N LYS A 17 30.67 5.52 7.99
CA LYS A 17 29.83 4.33 7.80
C LYS A 17 28.35 4.65 7.49
N PHE A 18 28.04 5.91 7.22
CA PHE A 18 26.70 6.41 6.96
C PHE A 18 26.59 6.71 5.47
N ILE A 19 25.73 5.96 4.78
CA ILE A 19 25.25 6.38 3.46
C ILE A 19 24.39 7.61 3.72
N ASN A 20 24.76 8.75 3.12
CA ASN A 20 23.98 9.99 3.23
C ASN A 20 22.64 9.79 2.54
N ALA A 21 21.66 9.26 3.26
CA ALA A 21 20.30 9.22 2.80
C ALA A 21 19.69 10.62 2.96
N GLU A 22 19.09 11.12 1.88
CA GLU A 22 18.36 12.38 1.91
C GLU A 22 17.04 12.20 2.68
N LYS A 23 16.61 13.24 3.40
CA LYS A 23 15.30 13.26 4.04
C LYS A 23 14.31 13.94 3.13
N VAL A 24 13.21 13.25 2.82
CA VAL A 24 12.10 13.81 2.07
C VAL A 24 10.88 13.86 2.98
N GLU A 25 10.19 15.00 2.99
CA GLU A 25 8.93 15.19 3.69
C GLU A 25 7.78 15.06 2.69
N LEU A 26 6.89 14.10 2.94
CA LEU A 26 5.70 13.84 2.12
C LEU A 26 4.50 13.80 3.07
N ASP A 27 3.57 14.76 2.91
CA ASP A 27 2.38 14.95 3.76
C ASP A 27 2.69 14.95 5.28
N GLY A 28 3.76 15.65 5.69
CA GLY A 28 4.19 15.73 7.09
C GLY A 28 4.84 14.45 7.64
N ARG A 29 5.01 13.41 6.81
CA ARG A 29 5.74 12.19 7.15
C ARG A 29 7.18 12.28 6.69
N ARG A 30 8.11 11.96 7.59
CA ARG A 30 9.54 11.89 7.29
C ARG A 30 9.85 10.53 6.64
N ILE A 31 10.37 10.55 5.42
CA ILE A 31 10.80 9.35 4.70
C ILE A 31 12.32 9.32 4.59
N HIS A 32 12.89 8.15 4.88
CA HIS A 32 14.31 7.89 4.76
C HIS A 32 14.62 7.49 3.32
N ASN A 33 15.23 8.37 2.52
CA ASN A 33 15.50 8.07 1.12
C ASN A 33 16.72 7.14 0.98
N LEU A 34 16.49 5.84 1.17
CA LEU A 34 17.50 4.79 1.10
C LEU A 34 17.90 4.42 -0.33
N SER A 35 17.32 5.07 -1.34
CA SER A 35 17.75 4.98 -2.74
C SER A 35 18.66 6.13 -3.16
N PHE A 36 18.94 7.08 -2.26
CA PHE A 36 19.83 8.21 -2.51
C PHE A 36 21.21 7.99 -1.86
N PRO A 37 22.31 8.45 -2.49
CA PRO A 37 22.35 8.93 -3.87
C PRO A 37 22.22 7.77 -4.86
N ARG A 38 21.63 8.05 -6.03
CA ARG A 38 21.48 7.06 -7.10
C ARG A 38 22.85 6.49 -7.49
N GLY A 39 22.95 5.17 -7.66
CA GLY A 39 24.19 4.42 -7.86
C GLY A 39 24.80 3.86 -6.56
N CYS A 40 24.42 4.39 -5.40
CA CYS A 40 25.07 4.10 -4.12
C CYS A 40 24.10 4.01 -2.92
N GLY A 41 22.79 4.05 -3.16
CA GLY A 41 21.79 3.93 -2.11
C GLY A 41 21.76 2.51 -1.52
N VAL A 42 21.38 2.39 -0.25
CA VAL A 42 21.22 1.10 0.44
C VAL A 42 20.34 0.13 -0.37
N ASN A 43 19.24 0.62 -0.92
CA ASN A 43 18.30 -0.19 -1.70
C ASN A 43 18.90 -0.79 -2.98
N GLU A 44 19.95 -0.18 -3.53
CA GLU A 44 20.58 -0.66 -4.77
C GLU A 44 21.44 -1.91 -4.55
N PHE A 45 21.83 -2.18 -3.29
CA PHE A 45 22.62 -3.34 -2.91
C PHE A 45 21.77 -4.48 -2.33
N ILE A 46 20.44 -4.36 -2.41
CA ILE A 46 19.51 -5.42 -2.00
C ILE A 46 19.02 -6.13 -3.27
N ASP A 47 19.21 -7.45 -3.33
CA ASP A 47 18.76 -8.25 -4.47
C ASP A 47 17.24 -8.14 -4.64
N ASN A 48 16.79 -7.95 -5.90
CA ASN A 48 15.38 -7.90 -6.25
C ASN A 48 14.63 -9.20 -5.91
N SER A 49 15.33 -10.33 -5.79
CA SER A 49 14.74 -11.60 -5.35
C SER A 49 14.12 -11.51 -3.95
N PHE A 50 14.64 -10.64 -3.09
CA PHE A 50 14.10 -10.42 -1.74
C PHE A 50 12.86 -9.51 -1.72
N GLY A 51 12.46 -8.94 -2.86
CA GLY A 51 11.30 -8.05 -2.98
C GLY A 51 10.08 -8.68 -3.64
N ALA A 52 10.18 -9.93 -4.11
CA ALA A 52 9.05 -10.61 -4.74
C ALA A 52 8.01 -10.98 -3.67
N LEU A 53 6.88 -10.29 -3.68
CA LEU A 53 5.76 -10.55 -2.79
C LEU A 53 4.47 -10.68 -3.58
N THR A 54 3.64 -11.65 -3.22
CA THR A 54 2.26 -11.78 -3.70
C THR A 54 1.32 -11.38 -2.57
N TYR A 55 0.71 -10.21 -2.70
CA TYR A 55 -0.30 -9.74 -1.75
C TYR A 55 -1.65 -10.42 -2.01
N VAL A 56 -2.45 -10.53 -0.95
CA VAL A 56 -3.88 -10.80 -1.11
C VAL A 56 -4.50 -9.75 -2.01
N THR A 57 -5.19 -10.24 -3.02
CA THR A 57 -5.94 -9.46 -3.98
C THR A 57 -7.37 -9.28 -3.48
N LEU A 58 -8.01 -8.19 -3.90
CA LEU A 58 -9.43 -8.00 -3.62
C LEU A 58 -10.29 -9.11 -4.25
N THR A 59 -9.83 -9.73 -5.33
CA THR A 59 -10.50 -10.90 -5.94
C THR A 59 -10.51 -12.08 -4.98
N GLU A 60 -9.43 -12.35 -4.27
CA GLU A 60 -9.40 -13.39 -3.23
C GLU A 60 -10.36 -13.08 -2.09
N VAL A 61 -10.45 -11.81 -1.67
CA VAL A 61 -11.48 -11.38 -0.70
C VAL A 61 -12.89 -11.66 -1.22
N TYR A 62 -13.17 -11.38 -2.51
CA TYR A 62 -14.48 -11.69 -3.10
C TYR A 62 -14.77 -13.18 -3.12
N VAL A 63 -13.79 -14.00 -3.48
CA VAL A 63 -13.91 -15.47 -3.47
C VAL A 63 -14.20 -15.97 -2.06
N ALA A 64 -13.50 -15.43 -1.06
CA ALA A 64 -13.73 -15.74 0.36
C ALA A 64 -15.17 -15.38 0.79
N VAL A 65 -15.65 -14.19 0.44
CA VAL A 65 -17.03 -13.77 0.76
C VAL A 65 -18.07 -14.66 0.08
N VAL A 66 -17.85 -15.01 -1.19
CA VAL A 66 -18.74 -15.92 -1.93
C VAL A 66 -18.75 -17.31 -1.30
N ARG A 67 -17.58 -17.82 -0.87
CA ARG A 67 -17.45 -19.11 -0.20
C ARG A 67 -18.11 -19.11 1.19
N ALA A 68 -17.90 -18.06 1.97
CA ALA A 68 -18.53 -17.88 3.28
C ALA A 68 -20.05 -17.73 3.19
N GLY A 69 -20.54 -17.26 2.04
CA GLY A 69 -21.97 -17.19 1.72
C GLY A 69 -22.64 -15.90 2.17
N ARG A 70 -23.89 -15.76 1.75
CA ARG A 70 -24.70 -14.56 1.98
C ARG A 70 -24.89 -14.31 3.47
N GLY A 71 -24.65 -13.06 3.89
CA GLY A 71 -24.79 -12.62 5.28
C GLY A 71 -23.62 -12.99 6.18
N CYS A 72 -22.49 -13.45 5.63
CA CYS A 72 -21.28 -13.64 6.41
C CYS A 72 -20.84 -12.32 7.08
N ILE A 73 -20.22 -12.44 8.25
CA ILE A 73 -19.72 -11.30 9.00
C ILE A 73 -18.28 -11.04 8.57
N LEU A 74 -18.00 -9.80 8.16
CA LEU A 74 -16.66 -9.31 7.93
C LEU A 74 -16.19 -8.60 9.21
N ILE A 75 -14.96 -8.88 9.63
CA ILE A 75 -14.29 -8.19 10.73
C ILE A 75 -12.94 -7.71 10.21
N LYS A 76 -12.77 -6.40 10.14
CA LYS A 76 -11.53 -5.75 9.74
C LYS A 76 -10.81 -5.21 10.97
N ARG A 77 -9.53 -5.52 11.06
CA ARG A 77 -8.61 -4.99 12.08
C ARG A 77 -7.40 -4.37 11.40
N ASP A 78 -7.03 -3.17 11.83
CA ASP A 78 -5.84 -2.45 11.36
C ASP A 78 -4.77 -2.49 12.45
N LEU A 79 -3.50 -2.62 12.06
CA LEU A 79 -2.37 -2.49 12.98
C LEU A 79 -1.79 -1.07 12.95
N ALA A 80 -1.52 -0.51 14.13
CA ALA A 80 -0.87 0.78 14.22
C ALA A 80 0.63 0.68 13.91
N ASP A 81 1.21 1.74 13.36
CA ASP A 81 2.65 1.87 13.11
C ASP A 81 3.27 0.67 12.36
N ALA A 82 2.63 0.28 11.24
CA ALA A 82 3.16 -0.70 10.30
C ALA A 82 4.65 -0.46 10.00
N PHE A 83 5.41 -1.54 9.78
CA PHE A 83 6.89 -1.58 9.71
C PHE A 83 7.63 -1.27 11.03
N ARG A 84 7.16 -0.34 11.86
CA ARG A 84 7.82 0.00 13.14
C ARG A 84 7.72 -1.12 14.18
N MET A 85 6.80 -2.07 14.00
CA MET A 85 6.70 -3.29 14.80
C MET A 85 7.86 -4.26 14.60
N VAL A 86 8.52 -4.24 13.43
CA VAL A 86 9.55 -5.23 13.10
C VAL A 86 10.94 -4.64 13.37
N PRO A 87 11.68 -5.14 14.37
CA PRO A 87 13.00 -4.62 14.72
C PRO A 87 14.03 -4.97 13.64
N VAL A 88 14.93 -4.02 13.37
CA VAL A 88 16.11 -4.26 12.54
C VAL A 88 17.21 -4.86 13.42
N ALA A 89 17.79 -5.96 12.96
CA ALA A 89 18.92 -6.62 13.61
C ALA A 89 20.05 -5.62 13.88
N LEU A 90 20.64 -5.66 15.07
CA LEU A 90 21.66 -4.70 15.51
C LEU A 90 22.84 -4.60 14.52
N ALA A 91 23.23 -5.74 13.93
CA ALA A 91 24.31 -5.83 12.95
C ALA A 91 24.01 -5.09 11.62
N HIS A 92 22.76 -4.74 11.33
CA HIS A 92 22.37 -4.05 10.09
C HIS A 92 21.96 -2.59 10.32
N ARG A 93 21.77 -2.14 11.57
CA ARG A 93 21.30 -0.78 11.88
C ARG A 93 22.22 0.32 11.34
N TRP A 94 23.52 0.05 11.26
CA TRP A 94 24.48 1.02 10.69
C TRP A 94 24.20 1.35 9.22
N LEU A 95 23.56 0.45 8.46
CA LEU A 95 23.12 0.70 7.08
C LEU A 95 21.96 1.68 7.00
N LEU A 96 21.19 1.83 8.09
CA LEU A 96 20.01 2.67 8.17
C LEU A 96 20.27 3.93 9.00
N GLY A 97 21.52 4.37 9.06
CA GLY A 97 21.89 5.58 9.77
C GLY A 97 21.69 6.83 8.94
N PHE A 98 21.33 7.94 9.59
CA PHE A 98 21.15 9.24 8.96
C PHE A 98 21.57 10.37 9.90
N ILE A 99 21.82 11.55 9.33
CA ILE A 99 22.20 12.74 10.10
C ILE A 99 20.98 13.69 10.20
N SER A 100 20.72 14.22 11.39
CA SER A 100 19.78 15.33 11.64
C SER A 100 20.44 16.33 12.57
N ASP A 101 20.36 17.62 12.28
CA ASP A 101 20.76 18.66 13.24
C ASP A 101 22.17 18.44 13.83
N ARG A 102 23.09 17.94 12.98
CA ARG A 102 24.48 17.59 13.32
C ARG A 102 24.66 16.38 14.27
N ALA A 103 23.60 15.63 14.55
CA ALA A 103 23.64 14.37 15.28
C ALA A 103 23.38 13.17 14.35
N CYS A 104 23.99 12.02 14.69
CA CYS A 104 23.81 10.77 13.98
C CYS A 104 22.71 9.93 14.65
N TYR A 105 21.79 9.43 13.83
CA TYR A 105 20.69 8.57 14.24
C TYR A 105 20.72 7.28 13.43
N THR A 106 20.01 6.27 13.91
CA THR A 106 19.81 5.01 13.18
C THR A 106 18.42 4.49 13.42
N GLU A 107 17.84 3.89 12.38
CA GLU A 107 16.55 3.25 12.48
C GLU A 107 16.64 1.94 13.26
N ARG A 108 15.78 1.79 14.27
CA ARG A 108 15.74 0.59 15.14
C ARG A 108 14.79 -0.49 14.62
N CYS A 109 13.83 -0.08 13.81
CA CYS A 109 12.79 -0.91 13.19
C CYS A 109 12.74 -0.61 11.69
N LEU A 110 12.00 -1.40 10.92
CA LEU A 110 11.91 -1.23 9.46
C LEU A 110 11.45 0.21 9.13
N PRO A 111 12.25 0.98 8.37
CA PRO A 111 11.89 2.34 8.02
C PRO A 111 11.12 2.42 6.70
N PHE A 112 10.29 3.45 6.56
CA PHE A 112 9.76 3.84 5.26
C PHE A 112 10.90 4.23 4.32
N GLY A 113 10.85 3.71 3.10
CA GLY A 113 11.89 3.90 2.08
C GLY A 113 12.84 2.72 1.93
N LEU A 114 12.84 1.74 2.83
CA LEU A 114 13.60 0.49 2.65
C LEU A 114 12.85 -0.44 1.69
N CYS A 115 13.49 -0.86 0.60
CA CYS A 115 12.83 -1.64 -0.46
C CYS A 115 12.33 -3.02 0.00
N ILE A 116 13.04 -3.66 0.93
CA ILE A 116 12.67 -4.97 1.50
C ILE A 116 11.71 -4.87 2.70
N ALA A 117 11.41 -3.66 3.21
CA ALA A 117 10.54 -3.52 4.38
C ALA A 117 9.13 -4.12 4.19
N PRO A 118 8.45 -3.94 3.04
CA PRO A 118 7.15 -4.58 2.81
C PRO A 118 7.23 -6.10 2.84
N PHE A 119 8.28 -6.69 2.28
CA PHE A 119 8.49 -8.14 2.28
C PHE A 119 8.62 -8.69 3.70
N LEU A 120 9.54 -8.11 4.49
CA LEU A 120 9.77 -8.53 5.87
C LEU A 120 8.54 -8.34 6.76
N PHE A 121 7.79 -7.27 6.53
CA PHE A 121 6.55 -7.05 7.25
C PHE A 121 5.46 -8.03 6.86
N ASN A 122 5.36 -8.41 5.59
CA ASN A 122 4.41 -9.42 5.16
C ASN A 122 4.71 -10.78 5.81
N LEU A 123 5.98 -11.18 5.92
CA LEU A 123 6.34 -12.39 6.66
C LEU A 123 5.88 -12.34 8.13
N PHE A 124 6.01 -11.16 8.76
CA PHE A 124 5.48 -10.94 10.10
C PHE A 124 3.94 -11.05 10.12
N ALA A 125 3.25 -10.45 9.14
CA ALA A 125 1.79 -10.46 9.04
C ALA A 125 1.24 -11.87 8.75
N GLU A 126 1.91 -12.66 7.91
CA GLU A 126 1.62 -14.09 7.67
C GLU A 126 1.73 -14.89 8.97
N GLY A 127 2.80 -14.67 9.75
CA GLY A 127 2.97 -15.30 11.05
C GLY A 127 1.86 -14.90 12.04
N LEU A 128 1.49 -13.62 12.07
CA LEU A 128 0.39 -13.15 12.91
C LEU A 128 -0.96 -13.73 12.47
N GLN A 129 -1.24 -13.79 11.16
CA GLN A 129 -2.43 -14.45 10.62
C GLN A 129 -2.48 -15.91 11.09
N TRP A 130 -1.39 -16.66 10.93
CA TRP A 130 -1.33 -18.07 11.32
C TRP A 130 -1.59 -18.27 12.83
N ILE A 131 -1.06 -17.38 13.68
CA ILE A 131 -1.33 -17.41 15.13
C ILE A 131 -2.81 -17.12 15.41
N LEU A 132 -3.40 -16.13 14.75
CA LEU A 132 -4.82 -15.79 14.90
C LEU A 132 -5.72 -16.95 14.47
N GLU A 133 -5.46 -17.54 13.31
CA GLU A 133 -6.17 -18.72 12.79
C GLU A 133 -6.07 -19.91 13.77
N SER A 134 -4.88 -20.16 14.31
CA SER A 134 -4.63 -21.25 15.26
C SER A 134 -5.31 -21.06 16.62
N ALA A 135 -5.66 -19.82 16.97
CA ALA A 135 -6.29 -19.48 18.25
C ALA A 135 -7.82 -19.35 18.17
N LEU A 136 -8.37 -19.20 16.97
CA LEU A 136 -9.80 -19.28 16.72
C LEU A 136 -10.27 -20.74 16.84
N PRO A 137 -11.54 -20.99 17.20
CA PRO A 137 -12.08 -22.33 17.27
C PRO A 137 -11.85 -23.09 15.95
N PRO A 138 -11.39 -24.35 15.98
CA PRO A 138 -11.14 -25.13 14.76
C PRO A 138 -12.48 -25.54 14.14
N THR A 139 -13.03 -24.64 13.33
CA THR A 139 -14.25 -24.82 12.55
C THR A 139 -14.05 -24.20 11.18
N ASP A 140 -14.74 -24.73 10.16
CA ASP A 140 -14.80 -24.15 8.82
C ASP A 140 -15.58 -22.80 8.78
N GLU A 141 -15.78 -22.17 9.94
CA GLU A 141 -16.53 -20.94 10.11
C GLU A 141 -15.67 -19.69 9.94
N TRP A 142 -14.34 -19.80 10.12
CA TRP A 142 -13.43 -18.66 10.12
C TRP A 142 -12.49 -18.73 8.93
N GLU A 143 -12.38 -17.61 8.22
CA GLU A 143 -11.39 -17.44 7.16
C GLU A 143 -10.67 -16.11 7.35
N LEU A 144 -9.34 -16.14 7.43
CA LEU A 144 -8.51 -14.95 7.57
C LEU A 144 -7.74 -14.64 6.29
N LEU A 145 -7.67 -13.37 5.99
CA LEU A 145 -6.87 -12.77 4.92
C LEU A 145 -6.15 -11.56 5.50
N HIS A 146 -4.99 -11.21 4.95
CA HIS A 146 -4.33 -9.95 5.28
C HIS A 146 -3.76 -9.28 4.03
N TYR A 147 -3.73 -7.96 4.05
CA TYR A 147 -2.98 -7.14 3.11
C TYR A 147 -2.11 -6.20 3.92
N LEU A 148 -0.81 -6.51 4.04
CA LEU A 148 0.08 -5.79 4.94
C LEU A 148 -0.52 -5.69 6.36
N ASP A 149 -0.96 -4.50 6.77
CA ASP A 149 -1.52 -4.16 8.09
C ASP A 149 -3.04 -4.27 8.18
N ASP A 150 -3.74 -4.45 7.05
CA ASP A 150 -5.19 -4.69 6.99
C ASP A 150 -5.48 -6.20 7.17
N PHE A 151 -5.98 -6.60 8.33
CA PHE A 151 -6.44 -7.97 8.61
C PHE A 151 -7.95 -8.06 8.39
N ILE A 152 -8.38 -9.06 7.64
CA ILE A 152 -9.76 -9.27 7.20
C ILE A 152 -10.16 -10.68 7.60
N THR A 153 -11.08 -10.79 8.55
CA THR A 153 -11.65 -12.06 8.99
C THR A 153 -13.08 -12.19 8.51
N LEU A 154 -13.42 -13.31 7.92
CA LEU A 154 -14.79 -13.69 7.58
C LEU A 154 -15.27 -14.74 8.58
N CYS A 155 -16.52 -14.58 9.01
CA CYS A 155 -17.21 -15.56 9.84
C CYS A 155 -18.51 -15.99 9.17
N THR A 156 -18.70 -17.30 9.01
CA THR A 156 -19.91 -17.92 8.47
C THR A 156 -20.76 -18.54 9.58
N GLY A 157 -22.08 -18.62 9.36
CA GLY A 157 -22.98 -19.35 10.25
C GLY A 157 -23.27 -18.69 11.61
N ARG A 158 -22.71 -17.50 11.88
CA ARG A 158 -22.90 -16.74 13.12
C ARG A 158 -23.45 -15.34 12.84
N THR A 159 -24.23 -14.84 13.77
CA THR A 159 -24.56 -13.41 13.83
C THR A 159 -23.34 -12.60 14.30
N LEU A 160 -23.35 -11.30 14.01
CA LEU A 160 -22.29 -10.39 14.50
C LEU A 160 -22.13 -10.46 16.03
N LEU A 161 -23.25 -10.56 16.76
CA LEU A 161 -23.26 -10.61 18.22
C LEU A 161 -22.59 -11.87 18.78
N GLU A 162 -22.61 -12.98 18.02
CA GLU A 162 -21.99 -14.24 18.41
C GLU A 162 -20.52 -14.31 17.98
N ALA A 163 -20.18 -13.77 16.80
CA ALA A 163 -18.84 -13.86 16.23
C ALA A 163 -17.86 -12.85 16.85
N LEU A 164 -18.29 -11.59 16.97
CA LEU A 164 -17.39 -10.49 17.33
C LEU A 164 -16.73 -10.66 18.71
N PRO A 165 -17.44 -11.04 19.79
CA PRO A 165 -16.80 -11.19 21.11
C PRO A 165 -15.74 -12.29 21.13
N VAL A 166 -15.99 -13.41 20.43
CA VAL A 166 -15.04 -14.54 20.33
C VAL A 166 -13.77 -14.09 19.62
N PHE A 167 -13.92 -13.40 18.49
CA PHE A 167 -12.79 -12.89 17.73
C PHE A 167 -12.01 -11.83 18.53
N ASP A 168 -12.69 -10.83 19.09
CA ASP A 168 -12.05 -9.72 19.80
C ASP A 168 -11.29 -10.19 21.05
N GLU A 169 -11.81 -11.16 21.79
CA GLU A 169 -11.12 -11.75 22.93
C GLU A 169 -9.78 -12.35 22.51
N ARG A 170 -9.77 -13.15 21.44
CA ARG A 170 -8.55 -13.80 20.92
C ARG A 170 -7.58 -12.78 20.32
N TYR A 171 -8.09 -11.88 19.50
CA TYR A 171 -7.29 -10.82 18.89
C TYR A 171 -6.59 -9.96 19.95
N ARG A 172 -7.33 -9.51 20.98
CA ARG A 172 -6.75 -8.73 22.09
C ARG A 172 -5.72 -9.51 22.89
N ALA A 173 -5.99 -10.79 23.19
CA ALA A 173 -5.03 -11.62 23.91
C ALA A 173 -3.71 -11.78 23.14
N ILE A 174 -3.79 -12.04 21.83
CA ILE A 174 -2.62 -12.25 20.96
C ILE A 174 -1.84 -10.96 20.75
N THR A 175 -2.53 -9.87 20.40
CA THR A 175 -1.90 -8.55 20.21
C THR A 175 -1.23 -8.07 21.50
N ALA A 176 -1.85 -8.27 22.66
CA ALA A 176 -1.22 -7.96 23.95
C ALA A 176 0.02 -8.85 24.21
N ALA A 177 -0.08 -10.16 23.98
CA ALA A 177 1.03 -11.09 24.19
C ALA A 177 2.23 -10.79 23.26
N LEU A 178 1.97 -10.39 22.02
CA LEU A 178 2.99 -10.05 21.03
C LEU A 178 3.43 -8.59 21.07
N SER A 179 2.82 -7.76 21.93
CA SER A 179 3.04 -6.30 21.99
C SER A 179 2.82 -5.61 20.63
N VAL A 180 1.81 -6.08 19.89
CA VAL A 180 1.39 -5.53 18.59
C VAL A 180 0.27 -4.52 18.83
N PRO A 181 0.46 -3.23 18.49
CA PRO A 181 -0.54 -2.21 18.77
C PRO A 181 -1.70 -2.27 17.76
N PRO A 182 -2.94 -2.48 18.19
CA PRO A 182 -4.10 -2.38 17.31
C PRO A 182 -4.43 -0.91 17.01
N ASN A 183 -5.02 -0.65 15.86
CA ASN A 183 -5.53 0.65 15.47
C ASN A 183 -7.07 0.67 15.47
N ASN A 184 -7.63 0.77 16.68
CA ASN A 184 -9.07 0.65 16.90
C ASN A 184 -9.91 1.73 16.18
N ASP A 185 -9.32 2.86 15.81
CA ASP A 185 -10.04 3.95 15.13
C ASP A 185 -10.44 3.59 13.69
N LYS A 186 -9.77 2.60 13.09
CA LYS A 186 -10.03 2.11 11.73
C LYS A 186 -10.68 0.72 11.71
N ASP A 187 -10.98 0.17 12.87
CA ASP A 187 -11.64 -1.11 12.98
C ASP A 187 -13.07 -1.02 12.44
N GLU A 188 -13.43 -1.93 11.55
CA GLU A 188 -14.76 -2.01 10.96
C GLU A 188 -15.27 -3.45 11.04
N HIS A 189 -16.57 -3.66 11.19
CA HIS A 189 -17.16 -4.99 11.22
C HIS A 189 -18.64 -4.98 10.86
N GLY A 190 -19.16 -6.13 10.45
CA GLY A 190 -20.57 -6.35 10.14
C GLY A 190 -20.77 -7.05 8.81
N THR A 191 -21.97 -6.95 8.25
CA THR A 191 -22.27 -7.49 6.91
C THR A 191 -21.93 -6.50 5.79
N CYS A 192 -21.56 -5.26 6.14
CA CYS A 192 -21.14 -4.23 5.21
C CYS A 192 -19.87 -3.56 5.77
N THR A 193 -18.74 -3.67 5.08
CA THR A 193 -17.43 -3.23 5.61
C THR A 193 -16.49 -2.79 4.50
N THR A 194 -15.66 -1.77 4.74
CA THR A 194 -14.69 -1.27 3.76
C THR A 194 -13.36 -2.01 3.84
N VAL A 195 -13.13 -2.90 2.88
CA VAL A 195 -11.92 -3.72 2.76
C VAL A 195 -11.08 -3.26 1.57
N LEU A 196 -9.79 -2.98 1.79
CA LEU A 196 -8.86 -2.46 0.76
C LEU A 196 -9.42 -1.25 0.00
N GLY A 197 -10.21 -0.45 0.71
CA GLY A 197 -10.84 0.76 0.18
C GLY A 197 -12.09 0.54 -0.67
N ILE A 198 -12.65 -0.66 -0.71
CA ILE A 198 -13.90 -1.03 -1.37
C ILE A 198 -14.91 -1.49 -0.32
N GLU A 199 -16.13 -0.99 -0.39
CA GLU A 199 -17.21 -1.42 0.49
C GLU A 199 -17.77 -2.75 -0.02
N ILE A 200 -17.76 -3.76 0.84
CA ILE A 200 -18.28 -5.10 0.56
C ILE A 200 -19.52 -5.32 1.40
N ASP A 201 -20.62 -5.67 0.75
CA ASP A 201 -21.91 -5.96 1.37
C ASP A 201 -22.26 -7.43 1.16
N SER A 202 -22.12 -8.24 2.19
CA SER A 202 -22.37 -9.69 2.17
C SER A 202 -23.86 -10.03 2.16
N LEU A 203 -24.76 -9.11 2.55
CA LEU A 203 -26.20 -9.32 2.45
C LEU A 203 -26.69 -9.10 1.02
N ALA A 204 -26.24 -8.03 0.38
CA ALA A 204 -26.54 -7.75 -1.02
C ALA A 204 -25.69 -8.60 -1.98
N MET A 205 -24.58 -9.18 -1.51
CA MET A 205 -23.55 -9.82 -2.32
C MET A 205 -23.00 -8.87 -3.39
N THR A 206 -22.67 -7.64 -2.99
CA THR A 206 -22.16 -6.60 -3.88
C THR A 206 -20.90 -5.94 -3.33
N ALA A 207 -20.05 -5.46 -4.22
CA ALA A 207 -18.92 -4.60 -3.90
C ALA A 207 -19.11 -3.24 -4.58
N ARG A 208 -18.87 -2.15 -3.86
CA ARG A 208 -19.09 -0.78 -4.33
C ARG A 208 -18.04 0.18 -3.80
N LEU A 209 -17.93 1.34 -4.43
CA LEU A 209 -17.10 2.41 -3.90
C LEU A 209 -17.77 3.00 -2.65
N PRO A 210 -17.00 3.25 -1.58
CA PRO A 210 -17.44 4.13 -0.50
C PRO A 210 -17.92 5.49 -1.05
N ALA A 211 -18.92 6.07 -0.39
CA ALA A 211 -19.62 7.27 -0.88
C ALA A 211 -18.69 8.48 -1.07
N ASP A 212 -17.71 8.65 -0.20
CA ASP A 212 -16.68 9.69 -0.27
C ASP A 212 -15.81 9.54 -1.52
N LYS A 213 -15.41 8.30 -1.85
CA LYS A 213 -14.62 7.99 -3.05
C LYS A 213 -15.41 8.15 -4.33
N LEU A 214 -16.68 7.76 -4.33
CA LEU A 214 -17.58 7.99 -5.46
C LEU A 214 -17.77 9.49 -5.70
N ALA A 215 -18.04 10.26 -4.64
CA ALA A 215 -18.18 11.72 -4.73
C ALA A 215 -16.88 12.39 -5.21
N ARG A 216 -15.72 11.90 -4.78
CA ARG A 216 -14.42 12.36 -5.28
C ARG A 216 -14.26 12.03 -6.77
N ALA A 217 -14.57 10.80 -7.19
CA ALA A 217 -14.44 10.40 -8.60
C ALA A 217 -15.28 11.30 -9.51
N GLN A 218 -16.53 11.54 -9.13
CA GLN A 218 -17.42 12.45 -9.86
C GLN A 218 -16.83 13.86 -9.93
N ARG A 219 -16.38 14.41 -8.79
CA ARG A 219 -15.80 15.75 -8.72
C ARG A 219 -14.54 15.90 -9.58
N ASP A 220 -13.65 14.92 -9.53
CA ASP A 220 -12.38 14.95 -10.28
C ASP A 220 -12.66 14.85 -11.79
N VAL A 221 -13.64 14.04 -12.20
CA VAL A 221 -14.13 13.93 -13.58
C VAL A 221 -14.78 15.24 -14.06
N ASP A 222 -15.72 15.80 -13.30
CA ASP A 222 -16.40 17.06 -13.64
C ASP A 222 -15.40 18.21 -13.75
N THR A 223 -14.41 18.24 -12.85
CA THR A 223 -13.31 19.21 -12.89
C THR A 223 -12.47 19.05 -14.15
N ALA A 224 -12.17 17.82 -14.58
CA ALA A 224 -11.46 17.58 -15.83
C ALA A 224 -12.31 18.04 -17.04
N LEU A 225 -13.59 17.65 -17.10
CA LEU A 225 -14.51 17.95 -18.21
C LEU A 225 -14.80 19.45 -18.36
N SER A 226 -14.85 20.20 -17.25
CA SER A 226 -15.03 21.66 -17.27
C SER A 226 -13.86 22.41 -17.91
N ARG A 227 -12.67 21.79 -17.98
CA ARG A 227 -11.46 22.40 -18.52
C ARG A 227 -11.28 22.06 -20.00
N LYS A 228 -10.72 22.98 -20.78
CA LYS A 228 -10.34 22.72 -22.19
C LYS A 228 -9.11 21.81 -22.29
N SER A 229 -8.21 21.87 -21.32
CA SER A 229 -6.92 21.17 -21.30
C SER A 229 -6.51 20.78 -19.88
N ILE A 230 -5.84 19.65 -19.74
CA ILE A 230 -5.26 19.16 -18.47
C ILE A 230 -3.76 18.91 -18.63
N SER A 231 -3.00 18.98 -17.52
CA SER A 231 -1.59 18.60 -17.55
C SER A 231 -1.40 17.09 -17.55
N LEU A 232 -0.22 16.61 -17.97
CA LEU A 232 0.13 15.20 -17.88
C LEU A 232 0.06 14.68 -16.44
N LYS A 233 0.50 15.48 -15.45
CA LYS A 233 0.36 15.14 -14.03
C LYS A 233 -1.09 15.00 -13.58
N GLU A 234 -1.94 15.95 -13.98
CA GLU A 234 -3.38 15.90 -13.68
C GLU A 234 -4.01 14.64 -14.28
N ALA A 235 -3.66 14.30 -15.53
CA ALA A 235 -4.13 13.08 -16.20
C ALA A 235 -3.66 11.81 -15.49
N GLN A 236 -2.40 11.74 -15.05
CA GLN A 236 -1.86 10.59 -14.32
C GLN A 236 -2.53 10.38 -12.97
N ILE A 237 -2.77 11.46 -12.21
CA ILE A 237 -3.48 11.41 -10.93
C ILE A 237 -4.92 10.92 -11.15
N LEU A 238 -5.62 11.48 -12.14
CA LEU A 238 -6.99 11.08 -12.47
C LEU A 238 -7.04 9.61 -12.91
N ALA A 239 -6.15 9.20 -13.82
CA ALA A 239 -6.10 7.84 -14.32
C ALA A 239 -5.82 6.83 -13.21
N GLY A 240 -4.87 7.13 -12.32
CA GLY A 240 -4.54 6.26 -11.19
C GLY A 240 -5.75 6.05 -10.27
N PHE A 241 -6.47 7.13 -9.94
CA PHE A 241 -7.65 7.04 -9.09
C PHE A 241 -8.83 6.35 -9.78
N LEU A 242 -9.13 6.67 -11.04
CA LEU A 242 -10.21 6.02 -11.77
C LEU A 242 -9.92 4.54 -12.07
N ASN A 243 -8.65 4.18 -12.26
CA ASN A 243 -8.26 2.77 -12.39
C ASN A 243 -8.52 1.98 -11.11
N PHE A 244 -8.34 2.60 -9.93
CA PHE A 244 -8.80 2.02 -8.67
C PHE A 244 -10.33 1.86 -8.65
N CYS A 245 -11.07 2.89 -9.06
CA CYS A 245 -12.53 2.85 -9.13
C CYS A 245 -13.07 1.77 -10.09
N ALA A 246 -12.40 1.54 -11.21
CA ALA A 246 -12.78 0.58 -12.23
C ALA A 246 -12.86 -0.88 -11.74
N ARG A 247 -12.29 -1.19 -10.55
CA ARG A 247 -12.35 -2.52 -9.93
C ARG A 247 -13.78 -2.95 -9.56
N VAL A 248 -14.69 -2.00 -9.36
CA VAL A 248 -16.09 -2.25 -8.98
C VAL A 248 -17.10 -1.58 -9.91
N VAL A 249 -16.63 -0.95 -10.98
CA VAL A 249 -17.48 -0.30 -11.98
C VAL A 249 -17.52 -1.15 -13.24
N THR A 250 -18.72 -1.60 -13.62
CA THR A 250 -18.96 -2.35 -14.85
C THR A 250 -18.43 -1.57 -16.06
N LEU A 251 -17.58 -2.21 -16.87
CA LEU A 251 -16.89 -1.60 -18.03
C LEU A 251 -15.96 -0.42 -17.70
N GLY A 252 -15.62 -0.20 -16.43
CA GLY A 252 -14.78 0.92 -16.00
C GLY A 252 -13.42 0.94 -16.70
N SER A 253 -12.75 -0.21 -16.81
CA SER A 253 -11.43 -0.31 -17.45
C SER A 253 -11.46 0.03 -18.95
N ALA A 254 -12.55 -0.32 -19.66
CA ALA A 254 -12.71 -0.03 -21.07
C ALA A 254 -12.78 1.49 -21.33
N ARG A 255 -13.50 2.22 -20.47
CA ARG A 255 -13.63 3.69 -20.54
C ARG A 255 -12.34 4.44 -20.19
N LEU A 256 -11.36 3.78 -19.57
CA LEU A 256 -10.06 4.42 -19.29
C LEU A 256 -9.08 4.38 -20.47
N SER A 257 -9.40 3.64 -21.53
CA SER A 257 -8.49 3.44 -22.66
C SER A 257 -8.11 4.75 -23.36
N SER A 258 -9.05 5.68 -23.55
CA SER A 258 -8.79 7.01 -24.12
C SER A 258 -7.93 7.88 -23.21
N LEU A 259 -8.09 7.77 -21.88
CA LEU A 259 -7.27 8.49 -20.90
C LEU A 259 -5.82 7.99 -20.90
N PHE A 260 -5.61 6.67 -20.95
CA PHE A 260 -4.28 6.09 -21.08
C PHE A 260 -3.62 6.44 -22.43
N ARG A 261 -4.40 6.50 -23.51
CA ARG A 261 -3.93 6.95 -24.82
C ARG A 261 -3.48 8.41 -24.78
N PHE A 262 -4.31 9.30 -24.24
CA PHE A 262 -3.98 10.70 -24.04
C PHE A 262 -2.66 10.89 -23.27
N MET A 263 -2.46 10.14 -22.17
CA MET A 263 -1.20 10.21 -21.42
C MET A 263 0.01 9.76 -22.24
N ARG A 264 -0.15 8.74 -23.09
CA ARG A 264 0.93 8.21 -23.92
C ARG A 264 1.33 9.18 -25.03
N GLU A 265 0.36 9.81 -25.67
CA GLU A 265 0.56 10.78 -26.76
C GLU A 265 1.21 12.07 -26.27
N HIS A 266 0.99 12.43 -25.00
CA HIS A 266 1.52 13.64 -24.39
C HIS A 266 2.69 13.39 -23.43
N TYR A 267 3.22 12.17 -23.40
CA TYR A 267 4.43 11.85 -22.65
C TYR A 267 5.66 12.37 -23.41
N SER A 268 6.39 13.32 -22.80
CA SER A 268 7.68 13.79 -23.31
C SER A 268 8.78 13.44 -22.29
N PRO A 269 9.86 12.74 -22.68
CA PRO A 269 11.01 12.50 -21.80
C PRO A 269 11.75 13.77 -21.38
N ARG A 270 11.50 14.91 -22.05
CA ARG A 270 12.25 16.17 -21.89
C ARG A 270 11.42 17.36 -21.39
N ASP A 271 10.08 17.26 -21.34
CA ASP A 271 9.22 18.35 -20.86
C ASP A 271 8.40 17.98 -19.62
N ALA A 272 8.27 18.97 -18.73
CA ALA A 272 7.76 18.85 -17.39
C ALA A 272 6.34 18.26 -17.33
N LEU A 273 6.07 17.50 -16.28
CA LEU A 273 4.75 17.06 -15.81
C LEU A 273 3.65 18.16 -15.81
N ALA A 274 4.03 19.43 -15.95
CA ALA A 274 3.18 20.62 -16.04
C ALA A 274 2.63 20.92 -17.45
N THR A 275 3.16 20.34 -18.53
CA THR A 275 2.69 20.59 -19.90
C THR A 275 1.22 20.24 -20.05
N ARG A 276 0.41 21.19 -20.55
CA ARG A 276 -1.05 21.06 -20.69
C ARG A 276 -1.45 20.71 -22.13
N SER A 277 -2.29 19.70 -22.26
CA SER A 277 -2.82 19.26 -23.56
C SER A 277 -4.34 19.32 -23.58
N ARG A 278 -4.91 19.66 -24.74
CA ARG A 278 -6.36 19.79 -24.93
C ARG A 278 -7.03 18.42 -24.85
N LEU A 279 -8.14 18.33 -24.13
CA LEU A 279 -8.92 17.09 -24.08
C LEU A 279 -9.52 16.78 -25.46
N THR A 280 -9.29 15.56 -25.94
CA THR A 280 -9.92 15.03 -27.17
C THR A 280 -11.41 14.80 -26.95
N THR A 281 -12.20 14.81 -28.03
CA THR A 281 -13.64 14.50 -27.98
C THR A 281 -13.92 13.10 -27.42
N GLU A 282 -13.13 12.10 -27.82
CA GLU A 282 -13.22 10.72 -27.32
C GLU A 282 -13.05 10.65 -25.80
N LEU A 283 -11.96 11.21 -25.28
CA LEU A 283 -11.72 11.29 -23.83
C LEU A 283 -12.86 11.99 -23.06
N ARG A 284 -13.47 13.03 -23.65
CA ARG A 284 -14.62 13.70 -23.02
C ARG A 284 -15.87 12.82 -22.97
N GLN A 285 -16.09 11.98 -23.97
CA GLN A 285 -17.21 11.03 -24.02
C GLN A 285 -17.01 9.87 -23.05
N ASP A 286 -15.78 9.37 -22.92
CA ASP A 286 -15.47 8.26 -22.01
C ASP A 286 -15.55 8.67 -20.54
N LEU A 287 -15.21 9.93 -20.24
CA LEU A 287 -15.31 10.49 -18.89
C LEU A 287 -16.74 10.90 -18.50
N SER A 288 -17.65 11.12 -19.46
CA SER A 288 -19.07 11.46 -19.20
C SER A 288 -19.93 10.24 -18.90
#